data_AF-A0A962ZMJ4-F1
#
_entry.id   AF-A0A962ZMJ4-F1
#
_cell.length_a   1.000
_cell.length_b   1.000
_cell.length_c   1.000
_cell.angle_alpha   90.00
_cell.angle_beta   90.00
_cell.angle_gamma   90.00
#
_symmetry.space_group_name_H-M   'P 1'
#
loop_
_entity.id
_entity.type
_entity.pdbx_description
1 polymer ?
#
loop_
_entity_poly.entity_id
_entity_poly.type
_entity_poly.pdbx_seq_one_letter_code
_entity_poly.pdbx_strand_id
1 'polypeptide(L)'
;SLEPGKLADVIAVDLSGPETQPLHNPLSQLVYACNGSQVSHSWIGGELVMRERHLTRIDIDQLAHRTQAWQARIANTRGAST
;
A
#
# COMPACT_ATOMS: atom_id res chain seq x y z
N SER A 1 11.26 -13.57 -6.94
CA SER A 1 11.93 -13.01 -8.13
C SER A 1 11.01 -13.12 -9.32
N LEU A 2 11.26 -12.35 -10.38
CA LEU A 2 10.48 -12.36 -11.62
C LEU A 2 11.01 -13.46 -12.55
N GLU A 3 10.53 -14.67 -12.34
CA GLU A 3 10.93 -15.85 -13.13
C GLU A 3 9.70 -16.68 -13.51
N PRO A 4 9.68 -17.30 -14.69
CA PRO A 4 8.62 -18.23 -15.07
C PRO A 4 8.43 -19.35 -14.04
N GLY A 5 7.17 -19.74 -13.81
CA GLY A 5 6.81 -20.79 -12.85
C GLY A 5 6.67 -20.32 -11.40
N LYS A 6 6.96 -19.05 -11.07
CA LYS A 6 6.68 -18.45 -9.76
C LYS A 6 5.30 -17.78 -9.74
N LEU A 7 4.74 -17.63 -8.55
CA LEU A 7 3.55 -16.80 -8.33
C LEU A 7 3.85 -15.35 -8.69
N ALA A 8 2.89 -14.68 -9.32
CA ALA A 8 2.99 -13.28 -9.72
C ALA A 8 2.69 -12.35 -8.54
N ASP A 9 3.58 -12.36 -7.54
CA ASP A 9 3.60 -11.44 -6.41
C ASP A 9 4.48 -10.23 -6.76
N VAL A 10 3.88 -9.19 -7.31
CA VAL A 10 4.60 -8.07 -7.93
C VAL A 10 3.93 -6.73 -7.66
N ILE A 11 4.70 -5.65 -7.73
CA ILE A 11 4.19 -4.28 -7.64
C ILE A 11 4.71 -3.45 -8.82
N ALA A 12 3.94 -2.44 -9.22
CA ALA A 12 4.40 -1.39 -10.11
C ALA A 12 4.61 -0.09 -9.32
N VAL A 13 5.74 0.57 -9.54
CA VAL A 13 6.12 1.83 -8.89
C VAL A 13 6.19 2.92 -9.94
N ASP A 14 5.51 4.03 -9.70
CA ASP A 14 5.55 5.23 -10.54
C ASP A 14 6.75 6.10 -10.16
N LEU A 15 7.66 6.31 -11.11
CA LEU A 15 8.88 7.11 -10.95
C LEU A 15 8.79 8.45 -11.70
N SER A 16 7.62 8.81 -12.22
CA SER A 16 7.42 10.07 -12.96
C SER A 16 7.26 11.29 -12.05
N GLY A 17 6.98 11.07 -10.75
CA GLY A 17 6.80 12.14 -9.76
C GLY A 17 8.08 12.94 -9.47
N PRO A 18 7.95 14.19 -8.98
CA PRO A 18 9.09 15.08 -8.72
C PRO A 18 10.08 14.51 -7.70
N GLU A 19 9.63 13.72 -6.73
CA GLU A 19 10.46 13.06 -5.72
C GLU A 19 11.46 12.06 -6.29
N THR A 20 11.21 11.55 -7.50
CA THR A 20 12.03 10.54 -8.17
C THR A 20 12.80 11.10 -9.36
N GLN A 21 12.78 12.44 -9.54
CA GLN A 21 13.45 13.12 -10.63
C GLN A 21 14.69 13.91 -10.15
N PRO A 22 15.76 13.97 -10.96
CA PRO A 22 15.97 13.23 -12.21
C PRO A 22 16.20 11.72 -11.98
N LEU A 23 15.64 10.88 -12.86
CA LEU A 23 15.81 9.43 -12.76
C LEU A 23 17.13 8.96 -13.40
N HIS A 24 18.20 8.89 -12.61
CA HIS A 24 19.51 8.40 -13.07
C HIS A 24 19.65 6.87 -12.98
N ASN A 25 19.19 6.28 -11.88
CA ASN A 25 19.24 4.84 -11.66
C ASN A 25 17.97 4.38 -10.93
N PRO A 26 17.07 3.63 -11.57
CA PRO A 26 15.79 3.23 -10.98
C PRO A 26 15.95 2.31 -9.78
N LEU A 27 17.01 1.50 -9.68
CA LEU A 27 17.24 0.64 -8.51
C LEU A 27 17.65 1.48 -7.30
N SER A 28 18.57 2.42 -7.50
CA SER A 28 18.94 3.37 -6.44
C SER A 28 17.74 4.23 -6.03
N GLN A 29 16.95 4.69 -7.00
CA GLN A 29 15.73 5.46 -6.72
C GLN A 29 14.72 4.65 -5.91
N LEU A 30 14.51 3.38 -6.28
CA LEU A 30 13.58 2.49 -5.59
C LEU A 30 13.97 2.25 -4.13
N VAL A 31 15.27 2.09 -3.85
CA VAL A 31 15.76 1.78 -2.51
C VAL A 31 15.85 3.01 -1.61
N TYR A 32 16.24 4.17 -2.16
CA TYR A 32 16.62 5.33 -1.35
C TYR A 32 15.70 6.54 -1.47
N ALA A 33 14.92 6.67 -2.55
CA ALA A 33 14.08 7.84 -2.79
C ALA A 33 12.58 7.53 -2.84
N CYS A 34 12.19 6.29 -3.18
CA CYS A 34 10.79 5.88 -3.25
C CYS A 34 10.23 5.54 -1.86
N ASN A 35 8.92 5.70 -1.72
CA ASN A 35 8.14 5.25 -0.58
C ASN A 35 6.84 4.53 -1.04
N GLY A 36 5.98 4.14 -0.10
CA GLY A 36 4.75 3.40 -0.41
C GLY A 36 3.74 4.19 -1.27
N SER A 37 3.82 5.52 -1.30
CA SER A 37 2.91 6.37 -2.08
C SER A 37 3.19 6.33 -3.59
N GLN A 38 4.35 5.86 -4.02
CA GLN A 38 4.66 5.71 -5.45
C GLN A 38 4.19 4.37 -6.02
N VAL A 39 3.74 3.42 -5.17
CA VAL A 39 3.19 2.15 -5.67
C VAL A 39 1.85 2.42 -6.34
N SER A 40 1.76 2.15 -7.65
CA SER A 40 0.56 2.38 -8.45
C SER A 40 -0.30 1.12 -8.53
N HIS A 41 0.32 -0.06 -8.60
CA HIS A 41 -0.36 -1.35 -8.73
C HIS A 41 0.28 -2.43 -7.87
N SER A 42 -0.53 -3.40 -7.44
CA SER A 42 -0.05 -4.57 -6.71
C SER A 42 -0.83 -5.81 -7.13
N TRP A 43 -0.10 -6.90 -7.33
CA TRP A 43 -0.62 -8.23 -7.61
C TRP A 43 -0.15 -9.23 -6.56
N ILE A 44 -1.03 -10.15 -6.17
CA ILE A 44 -0.73 -11.27 -5.28
C ILE A 44 -1.24 -12.54 -5.97
N GLY A 45 -0.36 -13.51 -6.22
CA GLY A 45 -0.70 -14.72 -6.98
C GLY A 45 -1.23 -14.43 -8.40
N GLY A 46 -0.92 -13.26 -8.96
CA GLY A 46 -1.47 -12.79 -10.24
C GLY A 46 -2.82 -12.07 -10.15
N GLU A 47 -3.46 -12.03 -8.98
CA GLU A 47 -4.67 -11.22 -8.79
C GLU A 47 -4.31 -9.76 -8.52
N LEU A 48 -4.93 -8.84 -9.27
CA LEU A 48 -4.75 -7.39 -9.06
C LEU A 48 -5.48 -6.92 -7.79
N VAL A 49 -4.74 -6.63 -6.73
CA VAL A 49 -5.28 -6.21 -5.43
C VAL A 49 -5.31 -4.69 -5.23
N MET A 50 -4.56 -3.95 -6.05
CA MET A 50 -4.56 -2.49 -6.11
C MET A 50 -4.34 -2.02 -7.54
N ARG A 51 -5.17 -1.09 -8.04
CA ARG A 51 -5.07 -0.49 -9.38
C ARG A 51 -5.06 1.02 -9.27
N GLU A 52 -4.07 1.69 -9.87
CA GLU A 52 -3.95 3.15 -9.84
C GLU A 52 -4.17 3.72 -8.42
N ARG A 53 -3.54 3.09 -7.42
CA ARG A 53 -3.65 3.44 -5.98
C ARG A 53 -5.03 3.22 -5.33
N HIS A 54 -5.98 2.61 -6.04
CA HIS A 54 -7.27 2.20 -5.51
C HIS A 54 -7.26 0.70 -5.16
N LEU A 55 -7.62 0.37 -3.93
CA LEU A 55 -7.73 -1.02 -3.49
C LEU A 55 -8.92 -1.70 -4.16
N THR A 56 -8.73 -2.90 -4.70
CA THR A 56 -9.79 -3.62 -5.43
C THR A 56 -10.61 -4.55 -4.52
N ARG A 57 -10.09 -4.86 -3.32
CA ARG A 57 -10.68 -5.83 -2.38
C ARG A 57 -11.03 -5.24 -1.02
N ILE A 58 -10.71 -3.97 -0.79
CA ILE A 58 -10.93 -3.29 0.49
C ILE A 58 -11.74 -2.03 0.22
N ASP A 59 -12.89 -1.94 0.87
CA ASP A 59 -13.68 -0.72 0.96
C ASP A 59 -13.07 0.19 2.04
N ILE A 60 -12.58 1.35 1.62
CA ILE A 60 -11.90 2.31 2.49
C ILE A 60 -12.87 2.96 3.49
N ASP A 61 -14.11 3.23 3.08
CA ASP A 61 -15.11 3.86 3.95
C ASP A 61 -15.54 2.88 5.04
N GLN A 62 -15.79 1.62 4.67
CA GLN A 62 -16.09 0.57 5.63
C GLN A 62 -14.91 0.35 6.61
N LEU A 63 -13.66 0.39 6.11
CA LEU A 63 -12.47 0.28 6.95
C LEU A 63 -12.36 1.45 7.94
N ALA A 64 -12.64 2.68 7.50
CA ALA A 64 -12.63 3.86 8.34
C ALA A 64 -13.68 3.76 9.47
N HIS A 65 -14.90 3.35 9.15
CA HIS A 65 -15.94 3.12 10.15
C HIS A 65 -15.55 2.06 11.18
N ARG A 66 -14.96 0.94 10.73
CA ARG A 66 -14.46 -0.11 11.65
C ARG A 66 -13.35 0.43 12.56
N THR A 67 -12.46 1.25 12.03
CA THR A 67 -11.38 1.88 12.79
C THR A 67 -11.92 2.79 13.89
N GLN A 68 -12.87 3.65 13.56
CA GLN A 68 -13.53 4.54 14.53
C GLN A 68 -14.27 3.76 15.63
N ALA A 69 -14.99 2.69 15.26
CA ALA A 69 -15.67 1.85 16.23
C ALA A 69 -14.68 1.21 17.23
N TRP A 70 -13.53 0.74 16.74
CA TRP A 70 -12.48 0.21 17.62
C TRP A 70 -11.82 1.27 18.50
N GLN A 71 -11.59 2.47 17.97
CA GLN A 71 -11.08 3.60 18.75
C GLN A 71 -12.01 3.90 19.94
N ALA A 72 -13.32 3.96 19.73
CA ALA A 72 -14.30 4.19 20.79
C ALA A 72 -14.29 3.07 21.84
N ARG A 73 -14.19 1.81 21.41
CA ARG A 73 -14.09 0.65 22.34
C ARG A 73 -12.85 0.74 23.22
N ILE A 74 -11.70 1.04 22.63
CA ILE A 74 -10.43 1.17 23.36
C ILE A 74 -10.49 2.33 24.37
N ALA A 75 -11.08 3.46 23.98
CA ALA A 75 -11.27 4.60 24.86
C ALA A 75 -12.15 4.25 26.08
N ASN A 76 -13.27 3.55 25.85
CA ASN A 76 -14.17 3.15 26.93
C ASN A 76 -13.56 2.10 27.87
N THR A 77 -12.73 1.17 27.37
CA THR A 77 -12.02 0.22 28.23
C THR A 77 -11.02 0.92 29.17
N ARG A 78 -10.38 2.00 28.72
CA ARG A 78 -9.46 2.79 29.55
C ARG A 78 -10.17 3.66 30.60
N GLY A 79 -11.41 4.04 30.35
CA GLY A 79 -12.24 4.81 31.29
C GLY A 79 -12.93 3.99 32.39
N ALA A 80 -12.94 2.67 32.29
CA ALA A 80 -13.63 1.78 33.25
C ALA A 80 -12.73 1.23 34.37
N SER A 81 -11.49 1.70 34.48
CA SER A 81 -10.52 1.29 35.53
C SER A 81 -10.18 2.42 36.51
N THR A 82 -11.11 3.36 36.75
CA THR A 82 -11.05 4.37 37.81
C THR A 82 -12.38 4.37 38.56
#